data_AF-A0A4R4BRR1-F1
#
_entry.id   AF-A0A4R4BRR1-F1
#
_cell.length_a   1.000
_cell.length_b   1.000
_cell.length_c   1.000
_cell.angle_alpha   90.00
_cell.angle_beta   90.00
_cell.angle_gamma   90.00
#
_symmetry.space_group_name_H-M   'P 1'
#
loop_
_entity.id
_entity.type
_entity.pdbx_description
1 polymer ?
#
loop_
_entity_poly.entity_id
_entity_poly.type
_entity_poly.pdbx_seq_one_letter_code
_entity_poly.pdbx_strand_id
1 'polypeptide(L)'
;MKGKGYFSLRGKGWTIGFLVIVIAVGVASGCRQFFTTSLAPWAARDPATLIPTVTAANVGDLAQQTADNPDLAAALLDSIAAAIPGASPEDAAALQAAALDVAANASGVTTALYGTLSTIDINNIQNIDQNALLDTISATLAGLDTLQSVAATLADIIPYSGSGTSITLDADFVAAATPEDLVAAAIVLVAAEAQALGDVQNYISSFDPSSASGNAAIAVALVNAAVSSGGTGDLLDTFIDLFNLQ
;
A
#
# COMPACT_ATOMS: atom_id res chain seq x y z
N MET A 1 -5.26 -65.23 55.89
CA MET A 1 -4.41 -64.48 54.94
C MET A 1 -5.32 -63.88 53.88
N LYS A 2 -5.39 -62.54 53.79
CA LYS A 2 -6.31 -61.79 52.91
C LYS A 2 -5.57 -61.38 51.63
N GLY A 3 -6.05 -61.81 50.47
CA GLY A 3 -5.71 -61.23 49.17
C GLY A 3 -6.79 -60.23 48.75
N LYS A 4 -6.41 -59.03 48.30
CA LYS A 4 -7.32 -58.05 47.71
C LYS A 4 -7.10 -58.01 46.20
N GLY A 5 -8.18 -58.24 45.45
CA GLY A 5 -8.22 -58.22 43.99
C GLY A 5 -8.32 -56.80 43.42
N TYR A 6 -7.69 -56.62 42.26
CA TYR A 6 -7.86 -55.49 41.35
C TYR A 6 -9.24 -55.55 40.69
N PHE A 7 -10.00 -54.44 40.71
CA PHE A 7 -11.25 -54.32 39.96
C PHE A 7 -11.12 -53.27 38.85
N SER A 8 -11.60 -53.66 37.68
CA SER A 8 -11.41 -53.09 36.35
C SER A 8 -12.09 -51.71 36.16
N LEU A 9 -11.36 -50.75 35.60
CA LEU A 9 -11.85 -49.45 35.10
C LEU A 9 -11.95 -49.39 33.55
N ARG A 10 -12.05 -50.53 32.86
CA ARG A 10 -11.98 -50.59 31.38
C ARG A 10 -13.32 -50.48 30.63
N GLY A 11 -14.44 -50.21 31.31
CA GLY A 11 -15.78 -50.30 30.69
C GLY A 11 -16.52 -49.00 30.36
N LYS A 12 -16.07 -47.82 30.83
CA LYS A 12 -16.88 -46.58 30.75
C LYS A 12 -16.21 -45.38 30.05
N GLY A 13 -14.96 -45.50 29.60
CA GLY A 13 -14.26 -44.42 28.89
C GLY A 13 -14.65 -44.26 27.42
N TRP A 14 -15.19 -45.31 26.79
CA TRP A 14 -15.41 -45.34 25.35
C TRP A 14 -16.66 -44.57 24.89
N THR A 15 -17.72 -44.56 25.70
CA THR A 15 -18.97 -43.83 25.38
C THR A 15 -18.84 -42.31 25.59
N ILE A 16 -18.00 -41.87 26.54
CA ILE A 16 -17.74 -40.43 26.77
C ILE A 16 -16.82 -39.86 25.67
N GLY A 17 -15.79 -40.62 25.26
CA GLY A 17 -14.89 -40.21 24.17
C GLY A 17 -15.60 -40.04 22.83
N PHE A 18 -16.56 -40.91 22.52
CA PHE A 18 -17.32 -40.83 21.26
C PHE A 18 -18.28 -39.63 21.24
N LEU A 19 -18.89 -39.26 22.37
CA LEU A 19 -19.79 -38.11 22.46
C LEU A 19 -19.03 -36.77 22.28
N VAL A 20 -17.82 -36.66 22.83
CA VAL A 20 -16.97 -35.45 22.70
C VAL A 20 -16.47 -35.27 21.25
N ILE A 21 -16.14 -36.36 20.56
CA ILE A 21 -15.71 -36.31 19.15
C ILE A 21 -16.87 -35.93 18.23
N VAL A 22 -18.09 -36.45 18.46
CA VAL A 22 -19.26 -36.11 17.64
C VAL A 22 -19.69 -34.65 17.82
N ILE A 23 -19.59 -34.09 19.04
CA ILE A 23 -19.83 -32.66 19.28
C ILE A 23 -18.73 -31.79 18.66
N ALA A 24 -17.45 -32.19 18.77
CA ALA A 24 -16.34 -31.45 18.16
C ALA A 24 -16.40 -31.44 16.62
N VAL A 25 -16.79 -32.56 15.99
CA VAL A 25 -16.97 -32.65 14.53
C VAL A 25 -18.23 -31.91 14.07
N GLY A 26 -19.32 -31.94 14.85
CA GLY A 26 -20.54 -31.19 14.55
C GLY A 26 -20.35 -29.67 14.64
N VAL A 27 -19.62 -29.18 15.65
CA VAL A 27 -19.30 -27.75 15.80
C VAL A 27 -18.28 -27.30 14.74
N ALA A 28 -17.25 -28.10 14.43
CA ALA A 28 -16.28 -27.77 13.38
C ALA A 28 -16.90 -27.76 11.96
N SER A 29 -17.83 -28.67 11.68
CA SER A 29 -18.56 -28.73 10.40
C SER A 29 -19.58 -27.60 10.26
N GLY A 30 -20.31 -27.28 11.33
CA GLY A 30 -21.30 -26.19 11.35
C GLY A 30 -20.67 -24.81 11.29
N CYS A 31 -19.58 -24.57 12.03
CA CYS A 31 -18.84 -23.30 11.98
C CYS A 31 -18.17 -23.09 10.62
N ARG A 32 -17.58 -24.12 10.01
CA ARG A 32 -17.00 -23.99 8.67
C ARG A 32 -18.05 -23.59 7.64
N GLN A 33 -19.24 -24.19 7.63
CA GLN A 33 -20.27 -23.80 6.67
C GLN A 33 -20.91 -22.43 6.96
N PHE A 34 -21.04 -22.02 8.22
CA PHE A 34 -21.51 -20.68 8.55
C PHE A 34 -20.48 -19.62 8.10
N PHE A 35 -19.18 -19.84 8.35
CA PHE A 35 -18.15 -18.91 7.89
C PHE A 35 -17.92 -18.96 6.38
N THR A 36 -17.91 -20.13 5.72
CA THR A 36 -17.74 -20.16 4.26
C THR A 36 -18.96 -19.67 3.50
N THR A 37 -20.17 -19.80 4.03
CA THR A 37 -21.40 -19.42 3.30
C THR A 37 -21.93 -18.05 3.70
N SER A 38 -21.71 -17.61 4.94
CA SER A 38 -22.07 -16.25 5.38
C SER A 38 -20.94 -15.24 5.17
N LEU A 39 -19.67 -15.67 5.07
CA LEU A 39 -18.57 -14.76 4.72
C LEU A 39 -18.28 -14.66 3.21
N ALA A 40 -18.60 -15.69 2.43
CA ALA A 40 -18.40 -15.67 0.98
C ALA A 40 -19.06 -14.47 0.28
N PRO A 41 -20.28 -14.01 0.63
CA PRO A 41 -20.91 -12.89 -0.08
C PRO A 41 -20.24 -11.54 0.17
N TRP A 42 -19.57 -11.31 1.31
CA TRP A 42 -18.83 -10.07 1.54
C TRP A 42 -17.39 -10.15 1.05
N ALA A 43 -16.75 -11.32 1.14
CA ALA A 43 -15.42 -11.55 0.59
C ALA A 43 -15.41 -11.63 -0.95
N ALA A 44 -16.57 -11.88 -1.58
CA ALA A 44 -16.76 -11.87 -3.03
C ALA A 44 -17.45 -10.58 -3.54
N ARG A 45 -17.70 -9.58 -2.68
CA ARG A 45 -18.16 -8.28 -3.15
C ARG A 45 -16.99 -7.57 -3.79
N ASP A 46 -17.10 -7.34 -5.10
CA ASP A 46 -16.17 -6.51 -5.84
C ASP A 46 -16.12 -5.11 -5.19
N PRO A 47 -14.96 -4.68 -4.66
CA PRO A 47 -14.81 -3.39 -4.00
C PRO A 47 -15.24 -2.22 -4.89
N ALA A 48 -15.11 -2.34 -6.22
CA ALA A 48 -15.56 -1.32 -7.17
C ALA A 48 -17.07 -1.06 -7.10
N THR A 49 -17.87 -2.06 -6.70
CA THR A 49 -19.34 -1.91 -6.60
C THR A 49 -19.79 -1.11 -5.37
N LEU A 50 -18.87 -0.84 -4.43
CA LEU A 50 -19.14 -0.09 -3.20
C LEU A 50 -18.80 1.40 -3.35
N ILE A 51 -18.08 1.77 -4.41
CA ILE A 51 -17.61 3.14 -4.64
C ILE A 51 -18.69 3.89 -5.43
N PRO A 52 -19.23 5.00 -4.89
CA PRO A 52 -20.15 5.85 -5.64
C PRO A 52 -19.40 6.55 -6.78
N THR A 53 -20.13 7.10 -7.76
CA THR A 53 -19.51 7.85 -8.87
C THR A 53 -18.55 8.92 -8.35
N VAL A 54 -17.31 8.86 -8.82
CA VAL A 54 -16.22 9.75 -8.43
C VAL A 54 -16.33 11.08 -9.16
N THR A 55 -16.15 12.17 -8.43
CA THR A 55 -16.17 13.56 -8.90
C THR A 55 -15.17 14.39 -8.10
N ALA A 56 -14.76 15.55 -8.59
CA ALA A 56 -13.90 16.46 -7.83
C ALA A 56 -14.52 16.89 -6.49
N ALA A 57 -15.85 16.93 -6.38
CA ALA A 57 -16.55 17.35 -5.17
C ALA A 57 -16.57 16.29 -4.05
N ASN A 58 -16.42 15.00 -4.36
CA ASN A 58 -16.52 13.91 -3.38
C ASN A 58 -15.25 13.07 -3.24
N VAL A 59 -14.26 13.23 -4.13
CA VAL A 59 -13.07 12.38 -4.15
C VAL A 59 -12.28 12.42 -2.84
N GLY A 60 -12.20 13.58 -2.17
CA GLY A 60 -11.53 13.71 -0.87
C GLY A 60 -12.23 12.94 0.24
N ASP A 61 -13.57 12.99 0.31
CA ASP A 61 -14.35 12.22 1.28
C ASP A 61 -14.24 10.71 1.03
N LEU A 62 -14.16 10.30 -0.24
CA LEU A 62 -13.97 8.91 -0.62
C LEU A 62 -12.55 8.42 -0.29
N ALA A 63 -11.53 9.25 -0.49
CA ALA A 63 -10.16 8.93 -0.10
C ALA A 63 -10.08 8.66 1.41
N GLN A 64 -10.67 9.53 2.24
CA GLN A 64 -10.71 9.32 3.70
C GLN A 64 -11.46 8.05 4.12
N GLN A 65 -12.56 7.72 3.44
CA GLN A 65 -13.32 6.51 3.73
C GLN A 65 -12.59 5.21 3.35
N THR A 66 -11.61 5.30 2.45
CA THR A 66 -10.88 4.14 1.92
C THR A 66 -9.45 4.02 2.48
N ALA A 67 -8.96 5.02 3.22
CA ALA A 67 -7.58 5.08 3.72
C ALA A 67 -7.13 3.81 4.48
N ASP A 68 -7.99 3.22 5.31
CA ASP A 68 -7.67 2.01 6.10
C ASP A 68 -7.96 0.69 5.34
N ASN A 69 -8.31 0.75 4.07
CA ASN A 69 -8.67 -0.42 3.26
C ASN A 69 -7.99 -0.37 1.88
N PRO A 70 -6.82 -1.02 1.73
CA PRO A 70 -6.05 -1.00 0.49
C PRO A 70 -6.83 -1.47 -0.74
N ASP A 71 -7.71 -2.48 -0.59
CA ASP A 71 -8.52 -2.99 -1.70
C ASP A 71 -9.56 -1.97 -2.17
N LEU A 72 -10.20 -1.26 -1.23
CA LEU A 72 -11.13 -0.17 -1.56
C LEU A 72 -10.40 1.07 -2.11
N ALA A 73 -9.22 1.39 -1.58
CA ALA A 73 -8.39 2.47 -2.10
C ALA A 73 -7.92 2.17 -3.53
N ALA A 74 -7.54 0.92 -3.83
CA ALA A 74 -7.19 0.50 -5.20
C ALA A 74 -8.37 0.65 -6.16
N ALA A 75 -9.56 0.20 -5.75
CA ALA A 75 -10.77 0.39 -6.56
C ALA A 75 -11.16 1.86 -6.73
N LEU A 76 -10.86 2.73 -5.74
CA LEU A 76 -11.07 4.17 -5.83
C LEU A 76 -10.10 4.80 -6.83
N LEU A 77 -8.84 4.38 -6.82
CA LEU A 77 -7.83 4.83 -7.78
C LEU A 77 -8.26 4.52 -9.22
N ASP A 78 -8.74 3.31 -9.48
CA ASP A 78 -9.27 2.93 -10.79
C ASP A 78 -10.49 3.75 -11.19
N SER A 79 -11.37 4.06 -10.22
CA SER A 79 -12.56 4.89 -10.44
C SER A 79 -12.19 6.36 -10.72
N ILE A 80 -11.13 6.88 -10.10
CA ILE A 80 -10.57 8.20 -10.40
C ILE A 80 -10.00 8.20 -11.82
N ALA A 81 -9.18 7.21 -12.18
CA ALA A 81 -8.60 7.08 -13.52
C ALA A 81 -9.67 7.06 -14.62
N ALA A 82 -10.80 6.38 -14.37
CA ALA A 82 -11.93 6.34 -15.29
C ALA A 82 -12.71 7.67 -15.38
N ALA A 83 -12.68 8.52 -14.35
CA ALA A 83 -13.40 9.79 -14.31
C ALA A 83 -12.66 10.93 -15.02
N ILE A 84 -11.33 10.93 -14.99
CA ILE A 84 -10.48 12.00 -15.54
C ILE A 84 -10.80 12.34 -17.01
N PRO A 85 -10.96 11.38 -17.96
CA PRO A 85 -11.21 11.70 -19.37
C PRO A 85 -12.50 12.48 -19.65
N GLY A 86 -13.47 12.45 -18.71
CA GLY A 86 -14.75 13.15 -18.83
C GLY A 86 -14.85 14.44 -18.01
N ALA A 87 -13.81 14.78 -17.23
CA ALA A 87 -13.80 15.91 -16.32
C ALA A 87 -13.45 17.24 -17.03
N SER A 88 -13.80 18.38 -16.42
CA SER A 88 -13.20 19.66 -16.81
C SER A 88 -11.70 19.67 -16.46
N PRO A 89 -10.89 20.58 -17.02
CA PRO A 89 -9.48 20.70 -16.64
C PRO A 89 -9.29 20.91 -15.12
N GLU A 90 -10.12 21.75 -14.49
CA GLU A 90 -10.01 22.00 -13.04
C GLU A 90 -10.40 20.75 -12.24
N ASP A 91 -11.46 20.05 -12.63
CA ASP A 91 -11.91 18.83 -11.98
C ASP A 91 -10.89 17.69 -12.17
N ALA A 92 -10.27 17.60 -13.34
CA ALA A 92 -9.23 16.62 -13.64
C ALA A 92 -8.01 16.83 -12.73
N ALA A 93 -7.53 18.07 -12.58
CA ALA A 93 -6.41 18.39 -11.69
C ALA A 93 -6.72 18.00 -10.23
N ALA A 94 -7.93 18.29 -9.75
CA ALA A 94 -8.36 17.90 -8.40
C ALA A 94 -8.45 16.38 -8.22
N LEU A 95 -8.97 15.66 -9.22
CA LEU A 95 -9.02 14.20 -9.23
C LEU A 95 -7.62 13.58 -9.24
N GLN A 96 -6.72 14.10 -10.06
CA GLN A 96 -5.33 13.65 -10.16
C GLN A 96 -4.55 13.90 -8.88
N ALA A 97 -4.74 15.06 -8.24
CA ALA A 97 -4.14 15.36 -6.94
C ALA A 97 -4.64 14.41 -5.85
N ALA A 98 -5.95 14.17 -5.77
CA ALA A 98 -6.52 13.23 -4.80
C ALA A 98 -6.02 11.78 -5.04
N ALA A 99 -5.73 11.43 -6.28
CA ALA A 99 -5.22 10.10 -6.62
C ALA A 99 -3.83 9.80 -6.03
N LEU A 100 -3.05 10.82 -5.68
CA LEU A 100 -1.73 10.65 -5.07
C LEU A 100 -1.84 10.01 -3.67
N ASP A 101 -2.71 10.56 -2.82
CA ASP A 101 -3.00 9.99 -1.49
C ASP A 101 -3.68 8.62 -1.60
N VAL A 102 -4.66 8.49 -2.51
CA VAL A 102 -5.34 7.21 -2.73
C VAL A 102 -4.35 6.13 -3.19
N ALA A 103 -3.40 6.45 -4.07
CA ALA A 103 -2.37 5.51 -4.49
C ALA A 103 -1.41 5.15 -3.36
N ALA A 104 -1.03 6.11 -2.50
CA ALA A 104 -0.24 5.84 -1.32
C ALA A 104 -0.95 4.82 -0.38
N ASN A 105 -2.24 5.03 -0.12
CA ASN A 105 -3.06 4.12 0.69
C ASN A 105 -3.28 2.75 0.02
N ALA A 106 -3.58 2.73 -1.28
CA ALA A 106 -3.81 1.50 -2.06
C ALA A 106 -2.56 0.63 -2.19
N SER A 107 -1.38 1.26 -2.28
CA SER A 107 -0.10 0.55 -2.38
C SER A 107 0.34 -0.07 -1.06
N GLY A 108 -0.17 0.42 0.08
CA GLY A 108 0.29 0.08 1.41
C GLY A 108 1.71 0.59 1.74
N VAL A 109 2.36 1.32 0.83
CA VAL A 109 3.76 1.74 0.96
C VAL A 109 3.93 2.72 2.12
N THR A 110 3.05 3.70 2.26
CA THR A 110 3.09 4.66 3.36
C THR A 110 2.95 3.96 4.70
N THR A 111 1.94 3.12 4.89
CA THR A 111 1.74 2.37 6.15
C THR A 111 2.92 1.45 6.46
N ALA A 112 3.43 0.74 5.45
CA ALA A 112 4.47 -0.24 5.64
C ALA A 112 5.85 0.41 5.87
N LEU A 113 6.16 1.52 5.18
CA LEU A 113 7.38 2.30 5.41
C LEU A 113 7.30 3.13 6.69
N TYR A 114 6.19 3.78 7.02
CA TYR A 114 6.05 4.47 8.32
C TYR A 114 6.10 3.49 9.49
N GLY A 115 5.45 2.32 9.38
CA GLY A 115 5.57 1.26 10.37
C GLY A 115 7.03 0.84 10.57
N THR A 116 7.75 0.62 9.47
CA THR A 116 9.19 0.28 9.50
C THR A 116 10.04 1.40 10.07
N LEU A 117 9.88 2.64 9.60
CA LEU A 117 10.63 3.82 10.06
C LEU A 117 10.33 4.17 11.52
N SER A 118 9.11 3.92 12.01
CA SER A 118 8.77 4.13 13.43
C SER A 118 9.39 3.09 14.37
N THR A 119 9.70 1.89 13.87
CA THR A 119 10.47 0.88 14.62
C THR A 119 11.97 1.14 14.60
N ILE A 120 12.41 2.03 13.71
CA ILE A 120 13.79 2.43 13.54
C ILE A 120 13.97 3.71 14.36
N ASP A 121 14.89 3.72 15.33
CA ASP A 121 15.12 4.91 16.15
C ASP A 121 15.76 6.02 15.29
N ILE A 122 14.91 6.87 14.71
CA ILE A 122 15.28 7.93 13.76
C ILE A 122 16.33 8.89 14.37
N ASN A 123 16.33 9.04 15.71
CA ASN A 123 17.33 9.85 16.42
C ASN A 123 18.74 9.23 16.42
N ASN A 124 18.89 8.01 15.90
CA ASN A 124 20.12 7.24 15.87
C ASN A 124 20.46 6.74 14.45
N ILE A 125 19.95 7.39 13.40
CA ILE A 125 20.23 7.07 11.98
C ILE A 125 21.73 6.92 11.68
N GLN A 126 22.59 7.69 12.36
CA GLN A 126 24.04 7.58 12.19
C GLN A 126 24.65 6.25 12.68
N ASN A 127 23.90 5.46 13.45
CA ASN A 127 24.29 4.14 13.97
C ASN A 127 23.45 2.99 13.39
N ILE A 128 22.50 3.29 12.50
CA ILE A 128 21.71 2.26 11.84
C ILE A 128 22.55 1.68 10.69
N ASP A 129 22.72 0.36 10.70
CA ASP A 129 23.31 -0.35 9.58
C ASP A 129 22.41 -0.10 8.36
N GLN A 130 22.90 0.71 7.42
CA GLN A 130 22.19 1.07 6.21
C GLN A 130 21.76 -0.18 5.44
N ASN A 131 22.54 -1.26 5.51
CA ASN A 131 22.17 -2.53 4.89
C ASN A 131 20.96 -3.16 5.58
N ALA A 132 20.87 -3.12 6.91
CA ALA A 132 19.73 -3.64 7.65
C ALA A 132 18.44 -2.83 7.41
N LEU A 133 18.56 -1.51 7.26
CA LEU A 133 17.45 -0.65 6.84
C LEU A 133 16.95 -1.03 5.43
N LEU A 134 17.87 -1.16 4.47
CA LEU A 134 17.55 -1.51 3.09
C LEU A 134 16.98 -2.94 2.97
N ASP A 135 17.48 -3.88 3.75
CA ASP A 135 16.93 -5.25 3.83
C ASP A 135 15.51 -5.25 4.38
N THR A 136 15.22 -4.41 5.38
CA THR A 136 13.87 -4.27 5.95
C THR A 136 12.93 -3.63 4.94
N ILE A 137 13.35 -2.56 4.27
CA ILE A 137 12.58 -1.95 3.16
C ILE A 137 12.34 -2.99 2.06
N SER A 138 13.36 -3.75 1.67
CA SER A 138 13.25 -4.78 0.64
C SER A 138 12.24 -5.88 1.01
N ALA A 139 12.27 -6.37 2.24
CA ALA A 139 11.31 -7.36 2.73
C ALA A 139 9.89 -6.80 2.80
N THR A 140 9.75 -5.55 3.23
CA THR A 140 8.47 -4.83 3.27
C THR A 140 7.88 -4.67 1.87
N LEU A 141 8.66 -4.18 0.90
CA LEU A 141 8.20 -4.00 -0.47
C LEU A 141 7.84 -5.33 -1.13
N ALA A 142 8.59 -6.41 -0.87
CA ALA A 142 8.27 -7.74 -1.40
C ALA A 142 6.91 -8.28 -0.94
N GLY A 143 6.36 -7.77 0.17
CA GLY A 143 5.03 -8.14 0.69
C GLY A 143 3.87 -7.32 0.13
N LEU A 144 4.11 -6.35 -0.76
CA LEU A 144 3.10 -5.46 -1.31
C LEU A 144 2.63 -5.94 -2.70
N ASP A 145 1.67 -6.85 -2.72
CA ASP A 145 1.18 -7.51 -3.95
C ASP A 145 0.50 -6.54 -4.94
N THR A 146 -0.03 -5.41 -4.48
CA THR A 146 -0.74 -4.41 -5.31
C THR A 146 0.15 -3.26 -5.78
N LEU A 147 1.41 -3.19 -5.33
CA LEU A 147 2.30 -2.06 -5.57
C LEU A 147 2.51 -1.78 -7.06
N GLN A 148 2.78 -2.81 -7.87
CA GLN A 148 3.01 -2.63 -9.30
C GLN A 148 1.79 -2.11 -10.04
N SER A 149 0.60 -2.66 -9.76
CA SER A 149 -0.63 -2.22 -10.42
C SER A 149 -1.01 -0.81 -10.01
N VAL A 150 -0.85 -0.47 -8.73
CA VAL A 150 -1.11 0.89 -8.22
C VAL A 150 -0.14 1.89 -8.84
N ALA A 151 1.15 1.57 -8.90
CA ALA A 151 2.14 2.45 -9.51
C ALA A 151 1.92 2.64 -11.02
N ALA A 152 1.47 1.60 -11.73
CA ALA A 152 1.10 1.72 -13.14
C ALA A 152 -0.09 2.66 -13.33
N THR A 153 -1.19 2.46 -12.58
CA THR A 153 -2.35 3.36 -12.65
C THR A 153 -1.98 4.79 -12.26
N LEU A 154 -1.16 4.97 -11.22
CA LEU A 154 -0.65 6.26 -10.79
C LEU A 154 0.18 6.96 -11.88
N ALA A 155 1.08 6.25 -12.54
CA ALA A 155 1.89 6.81 -13.63
C ALA A 155 1.05 7.23 -14.83
N ASP A 156 -0.05 6.52 -15.11
CA ASP A 156 -0.97 6.83 -16.21
C ASP A 156 -1.83 8.07 -15.96
N ILE A 157 -2.16 8.37 -14.69
CA ILE A 157 -3.03 9.50 -14.34
C ILE A 157 -2.24 10.79 -14.07
N ILE A 158 -0.97 10.72 -13.68
CA ILE A 158 -0.15 11.91 -13.42
C ILE A 158 0.00 12.68 -14.74
N PRO A 159 -0.49 13.93 -14.83
CA PRO A 159 -0.36 14.72 -16.04
C PRO A 159 1.05 15.28 -16.15
N TYR A 160 1.77 14.88 -17.19
CA TYR A 160 3.10 15.41 -17.48
C TYR A 160 3.34 15.56 -18.98
N SER A 161 4.36 16.35 -19.30
CA SER A 161 4.91 16.50 -20.64
C SER A 161 6.40 16.18 -20.64
N GLY A 162 6.93 15.81 -21.80
CA GLY A 162 8.33 15.38 -21.94
C GLY A 162 8.50 13.87 -22.04
N SER A 163 9.75 13.41 -22.04
CA SER A 163 10.10 11.99 -22.17
C SER A 163 11.52 11.72 -21.69
N GLY A 164 11.79 10.47 -21.30
CA GLY A 164 13.11 10.08 -20.79
C GLY A 164 13.40 10.73 -19.44
N THR A 165 14.51 11.45 -19.34
CA THR A 165 14.96 12.13 -18.10
C THR A 165 14.37 13.53 -17.92
N SER A 166 13.65 14.06 -18.93
CA SER A 166 13.08 15.40 -18.90
C SER A 166 11.56 15.32 -18.86
N ILE A 167 11.01 15.35 -17.65
CA ILE A 167 9.58 15.34 -17.35
C ILE A 167 9.21 16.66 -16.69
N THR A 168 8.11 17.28 -17.13
CA THR A 168 7.52 18.47 -16.53
C THR A 168 6.07 18.17 -16.18
N LEU A 169 5.73 18.28 -14.90
CA LEU A 169 4.36 18.08 -14.41
C LEU A 169 3.46 19.23 -14.84
N ASP A 170 2.18 18.94 -15.03
CA ASP A 170 1.17 19.97 -15.25
C ASP A 170 1.04 20.90 -14.03
N ALA A 171 0.94 22.21 -14.29
CA ALA A 171 0.97 23.22 -13.23
C ALA A 171 -0.33 23.26 -12.42
N ASP A 172 -1.48 23.00 -13.03
CA ASP A 172 -2.77 23.01 -12.33
C ASP A 172 -2.87 21.79 -11.41
N PHE A 173 -2.34 20.64 -11.85
CA PHE A 173 -2.16 19.46 -11.00
C PHE A 173 -1.23 19.73 -9.80
N VAL A 174 -0.04 20.30 -10.03
CA VAL A 174 0.90 20.62 -8.95
C VAL A 174 0.29 21.63 -7.96
N ALA A 175 -0.51 22.58 -8.44
CA ALA A 175 -1.20 23.54 -7.58
C ALA A 175 -2.35 22.93 -6.75
N ALA A 176 -2.95 21.84 -7.24
CA ALA A 176 -4.02 21.11 -6.56
C ALA A 176 -3.50 20.09 -5.54
N ALA A 177 -2.25 19.63 -5.68
CA ALA A 177 -1.63 18.65 -4.80
C ALA A 177 -0.92 19.28 -3.59
N THR A 178 -0.86 18.57 -2.46
CA THR A 178 0.00 18.95 -1.34
C THR A 178 1.43 18.44 -1.56
N PRO A 179 2.47 19.11 -1.01
CA PRO A 179 3.84 18.61 -1.08
C PRO A 179 3.99 17.20 -0.52
N GLU A 180 3.27 16.86 0.54
CA GLU A 180 3.29 15.53 1.16
C GLU A 180 2.73 14.47 0.22
N ASP A 181 1.62 14.75 -0.47
CA ASP A 181 1.01 13.83 -1.44
C ASP A 181 1.93 13.59 -2.64
N LEU A 182 2.62 14.64 -3.12
CA LEU A 182 3.61 14.54 -4.20
C LEU A 182 4.76 13.60 -3.80
N VAL A 183 5.28 13.73 -2.58
CA VAL A 183 6.36 12.85 -2.09
C VAL A 183 5.84 11.42 -1.88
N ALA A 184 4.65 11.24 -1.32
CA ALA A 184 4.06 9.92 -1.14
C ALA A 184 3.90 9.18 -2.48
N ALA A 185 3.39 9.87 -3.51
CA ALA A 185 3.31 9.34 -4.87
C ALA A 185 4.69 9.00 -5.46
N ALA A 186 5.70 9.86 -5.26
CA ALA A 186 7.07 9.59 -5.70
C ALA A 186 7.63 8.32 -5.05
N ILE A 187 7.38 8.12 -3.75
CA ILE A 187 7.78 6.91 -3.02
C ILE A 187 7.10 5.68 -3.62
N VAL A 188 5.80 5.73 -3.93
CA VAL A 188 5.07 4.61 -4.55
C VAL A 188 5.71 4.20 -5.88
N LEU A 189 5.99 5.17 -6.76
CA LEU A 189 6.58 4.93 -8.07
C LEU A 189 7.98 4.29 -7.96
N VAL A 190 8.83 4.83 -7.08
CA VAL A 190 10.21 4.35 -6.88
C VAL A 190 10.23 3.00 -6.16
N ALA A 191 9.33 2.78 -5.19
CA ALA A 191 9.17 1.51 -4.51
C ALA A 191 8.74 0.41 -5.50
N ALA A 192 7.84 0.71 -6.44
CA ALA A 192 7.44 -0.23 -7.48
C ALA A 192 8.61 -0.59 -8.42
N GLU A 193 9.42 0.38 -8.84
CA GLU A 193 10.63 0.08 -9.65
C GLU A 193 11.64 -0.77 -8.87
N ALA A 194 11.89 -0.44 -7.60
CA ALA A 194 12.77 -1.20 -6.73
C ALA A 194 12.28 -2.66 -6.56
N GLN A 195 10.97 -2.84 -6.35
CA GLN A 195 10.34 -4.15 -6.24
C GLN A 195 10.43 -4.94 -7.56
N ALA A 196 10.25 -4.29 -8.72
CA ALA A 196 10.31 -4.93 -10.03
C ALA A 196 11.71 -5.48 -10.35
N LEU A 197 12.76 -4.79 -9.91
CA LEU A 197 14.15 -5.22 -10.08
C LEU A 197 14.53 -6.39 -9.17
N GLY A 198 13.81 -6.58 -8.06
CA GLY A 198 14.10 -7.64 -7.08
C GLY A 198 15.38 -7.43 -6.27
N ASP A 199 16.00 -6.25 -6.39
CA ASP A 199 17.20 -5.84 -5.66
C ASP A 199 17.10 -4.37 -5.25
N VAL A 200 16.33 -4.14 -4.18
CA VAL A 200 16.01 -2.80 -3.66
C VAL A 200 17.26 -2.08 -3.17
N GLN A 201 18.20 -2.80 -2.57
CA GLN A 201 19.45 -2.23 -2.06
C GLN A 201 20.32 -1.73 -3.22
N ASN A 202 20.52 -2.54 -4.26
CA ASN A 202 21.27 -2.11 -5.43
C ASN A 202 20.54 -0.98 -6.17
N TYR A 203 19.21 -1.04 -6.27
CA TYR A 203 18.43 0.01 -6.91
C TYR A 203 18.60 1.36 -6.20
N ILE A 204 18.43 1.43 -4.88
CA ILE A 204 18.59 2.68 -4.12
C ILE A 204 20.03 3.18 -4.19
N SER A 205 21.02 2.30 -3.99
CA SER A 205 22.44 2.70 -3.97
C SER A 205 23.01 3.09 -5.33
N SER A 206 22.39 2.64 -6.43
CA SER A 206 22.78 3.00 -7.80
C SER A 206 21.85 4.02 -8.46
N PHE A 207 20.85 4.52 -7.73
CA PHE A 207 19.90 5.49 -8.25
C PHE A 207 20.63 6.80 -8.58
N ASP A 208 20.53 7.21 -9.85
CA ASP A 208 21.04 8.49 -10.33
C ASP A 208 19.87 9.29 -10.91
N PRO A 209 19.41 10.35 -10.22
CA PRO A 209 18.27 11.15 -10.67
C PRO A 209 18.48 11.82 -12.03
N SER A 210 19.73 12.07 -12.43
CA SER A 210 20.03 12.68 -13.73
C SER A 210 19.85 11.70 -14.89
N SER A 211 19.83 10.40 -14.60
CA SER A 211 19.65 9.31 -15.56
C SER A 211 18.31 8.58 -15.42
N ALA A 212 17.48 8.98 -14.45
CA ALA A 212 16.18 8.41 -14.17
C ALA A 212 15.27 8.45 -15.42
N SER A 213 14.53 7.37 -15.67
CA SER A 213 13.61 7.26 -16.80
C SER A 213 12.35 6.52 -16.38
N GLY A 214 11.26 6.60 -17.15
CA GLY A 214 10.02 5.93 -16.78
C GLY A 214 9.43 6.47 -15.47
N ASN A 215 9.03 5.59 -14.56
CA ASN A 215 8.40 5.98 -13.30
C ASN A 215 9.39 6.71 -12.38
N ALA A 216 10.68 6.35 -12.41
CA ALA A 216 11.71 7.07 -11.69
C ALA A 216 11.83 8.54 -12.12
N ALA A 217 11.68 8.86 -13.41
CA ALA A 217 11.69 10.24 -13.88
C ALA A 217 10.46 11.03 -13.40
N ILE A 218 9.29 10.37 -13.38
CA ILE A 218 8.05 10.98 -12.85
C ILE A 218 8.22 11.25 -11.35
N ALA A 219 8.78 10.30 -10.60
CA ALA A 219 9.05 10.46 -9.18
C ALA A 219 10.01 11.61 -8.87
N VAL A 220 11.10 11.74 -9.63
CA VAL A 220 12.02 12.89 -9.51
C VAL A 220 11.30 14.20 -9.78
N ALA A 221 10.43 14.26 -10.79
CA ALA A 221 9.64 15.45 -11.10
C ALA A 221 8.65 15.80 -9.97
N LEU A 222 8.01 14.80 -9.35
CA LEU A 222 7.12 14.98 -8.19
C LEU A 222 7.86 15.56 -6.98
N VAL A 223 9.04 15.03 -6.65
CA VAL A 223 9.84 15.55 -5.52
C VAL A 223 10.31 16.96 -5.79
N ASN A 224 10.79 17.26 -7.00
CA ASN A 224 11.18 18.61 -7.38
C ASN A 224 10.00 19.61 -7.28
N ALA A 225 8.79 19.18 -7.64
CA ALA A 225 7.58 19.98 -7.47
C ALA A 225 7.26 20.19 -5.98
N ALA A 226 7.37 19.17 -5.14
CA ALA A 226 7.16 19.28 -3.70
C ALA A 226 8.12 20.29 -3.05
N VAL A 227 9.41 20.24 -3.40
CA VAL A 227 10.43 21.20 -2.93
C VAL A 227 10.11 22.61 -3.42
N SER A 228 9.74 22.76 -4.70
CA SER A 228 9.44 24.07 -5.30
C SER A 228 8.19 24.72 -4.70
N SER A 229 7.23 23.92 -4.25
CA SER A 229 6.03 24.36 -3.53
C SER A 229 6.30 24.74 -2.08
N GLY A 230 7.55 24.64 -1.61
CA GLY A 230 7.95 24.97 -0.24
C GLY A 230 7.63 23.88 0.76
N GLY A 231 7.47 22.62 0.31
CA GLY A 231 7.32 21.47 1.18
C GLY A 231 8.50 21.35 2.14
N THR A 232 8.19 21.04 3.41
CA THR A 232 9.19 20.81 4.47
C THR A 232 8.70 19.65 5.32
N GLY A 233 9.55 18.68 5.63
CA GLY A 233 9.18 17.61 6.55
C GLY A 233 10.10 16.39 6.44
N ASP A 234 10.13 15.61 7.52
CA ASP A 234 11.03 14.47 7.69
C ASP A 234 10.96 13.46 6.53
N LEU A 235 9.77 13.24 5.95
CA LEU A 235 9.56 12.35 4.80
C LEU A 235 10.25 12.86 3.53
N LEU A 236 10.09 14.16 3.23
CA LEU A 236 10.70 14.80 2.07
C LEU A 236 12.23 14.82 2.21
N ASP A 237 12.73 15.22 3.38
CA ASP A 237 14.16 15.29 3.68
C ASP A 237 14.81 13.89 3.59
N THR A 238 14.17 12.89 4.19
CA THR A 238 14.62 11.49 4.12
C THR A 238 14.68 11.00 2.67
N PHE A 239 13.70 11.36 1.84
CA PHE A 239 13.67 10.92 0.45
C PHE A 239 14.77 11.59 -0.39
N ILE A 240 14.97 12.90 -0.21
CA ILE A 240 16.06 13.64 -0.87
C ILE A 240 17.41 13.05 -0.50
N ASP A 241 17.64 12.75 0.77
CA ASP A 241 18.90 12.18 1.26
C ASP A 241 19.10 10.73 0.77
N LEU A 242 18.05 9.92 0.74
CA LEU A 242 18.14 8.52 0.31
C LEU A 242 18.42 8.37 -1.19
N PHE A 243 17.88 9.26 -2.02
CA PHE A 243 18.01 9.22 -3.47
C PHE A 243 18.96 10.28 -4.04
N ASN A 244 19.68 11.00 -3.17
CA ASN A 244 20.67 12.02 -3.52
C ASN A 244 20.15 13.04 -4.55
N LEU A 245 18.97 13.61 -4.30
CA LEU A 245 18.24 14.49 -5.22
C LEU A 245 18.75 15.96 -5.23
N GLN A 246 20.04 16.18 -4.93
CA GLN A 246 20.64 17.53 -4.83
C GLN A 246 21.12 18.12 -6.16
#